data_AF-A0A1Y4GDJ5-F1
#
_entry.id   AF-A0A1Y4GDJ5-F1
#
_cell.length_a   1.000
_cell.length_b   1.000
_cell.length_c   1.000
_cell.angle_alpha   90.00
_cell.angle_beta   90.00
_cell.angle_gamma   90.00
#
_symmetry.space_group_name_H-M   'P 1'
#
loop_
_entity.id
_entity.type
_entity.pdbx_description
1 polymer ?
#
loop_
_entity_poly.entity_id
_entity_poly.type
_entity_poly.pdbx_seq_one_letter_code
_entity_poly.pdbx_strand_id
1 'polypeptide(L)'
;MLAKDDFTGEIGGFELSIPAGGSDLLFRPSAVAAPPRPLAPSPLFYEFGNLSDDDEVVAFAAVHGPLFGTRGWVPEDGAIRESVEDWKEAASALNHVLRLKAFCDGKAGVGDVSDFMHVVVAMGARGFSLTASCSLFSGRSEGAYRDLVRSSHVGESYQGAGGERVVAGLSVDPLGAHVAATYETFDYYPASPQSGQDRSFIDALASEGFPGDMAEECAHAVVRLCTMAHTSDVRFGFVDGVYGPVVECLLAGIWHEFGQAYSHEAIGVCKECGRVMDCTNERGKQKDYCSKACRDRARNKRNAPKMKLRRRMAAGMTVEEAARDSGVPIDEAKRLVGVE
;
A
#
# COMPACT_ATOMS: atom_id res chain seq x y z
N MET A 1 -12.99 30.87 -4.05
CA MET A 1 -13.41 29.50 -4.41
C MET A 1 -12.14 28.74 -4.71
N LEU A 2 -11.62 27.99 -3.75
CA LEU A 2 -10.46 27.11 -3.95
C LEU A 2 -10.95 25.86 -4.68
N ALA A 3 -10.24 25.44 -5.72
CA ALA A 3 -10.55 24.23 -6.47
C ALA A 3 -9.87 23.02 -5.84
N LYS A 4 -10.38 21.81 -6.13
CA LYS A 4 -9.83 20.53 -5.66
C LYS A 4 -8.33 20.36 -5.95
N ASP A 5 -7.82 21.04 -6.98
CA ASP A 5 -6.43 20.94 -7.44
C ASP A 5 -5.45 21.84 -6.66
N ASP A 6 -5.94 22.75 -5.80
CA ASP A 6 -5.10 23.69 -5.03
C ASP A 6 -4.43 23.04 -3.80
N PHE A 7 -4.73 21.77 -3.49
CA PHE A 7 -4.30 21.08 -2.25
C PHE A 7 -3.04 20.22 -2.39
N THR A 8 -2.26 20.41 -3.45
CA THR A 8 -1.01 19.65 -3.67
C THR A 8 0.20 20.38 -3.09
N GLY A 9 0.30 20.45 -1.75
CA GLY A 9 1.51 20.97 -1.11
C GLY A 9 1.27 21.36 0.34
N GLU A 10 1.98 20.68 1.24
CA GLU A 10 2.02 20.86 2.69
C GLU A 10 0.72 20.50 3.44
N ILE A 11 0.77 19.37 4.17
CA ILE A 11 -0.17 19.02 5.22
C ILE A 11 0.09 19.99 6.39
N GLY A 12 -0.43 21.21 6.28
CA GLY A 12 -0.26 22.29 7.23
C GLY A 12 -1.20 23.45 6.91
N GLY A 13 -1.78 24.07 7.95
CA GLY A 13 -2.71 25.18 7.79
C GLY A 13 -4.18 24.74 7.76
N PHE A 14 -4.62 23.93 8.72
CA PHE A 14 -6.04 23.69 8.96
C PHE A 14 -6.43 24.11 10.38
N GLU A 15 -7.61 24.74 10.51
CA GLU A 15 -8.30 24.92 11.77
C GLU A 15 -9.22 23.72 12.00
N LEU A 16 -8.94 22.98 13.08
CA LEU A 16 -9.79 21.88 13.53
C LEU A 16 -10.93 22.43 14.39
N SER A 17 -12.14 21.95 14.12
CA SER A 17 -13.31 22.18 14.97
C SER A 17 -14.13 20.89 15.11
N ILE A 18 -14.77 20.73 16.27
CA ILE A 18 -15.67 19.60 16.54
C ILE A 18 -17.07 20.19 16.75
N PRO A 19 -18.06 19.86 15.90
CA PRO A 19 -19.43 20.33 16.08
C PRO A 19 -20.02 19.79 17.39
N ALA A 20 -20.83 20.61 18.06
CA ALA A 20 -21.45 20.24 19.34
C ALA A 20 -22.29 18.95 19.19
N GLY A 21 -21.90 17.90 19.91
CA GLY A 21 -22.55 16.59 19.86
C GLY A 21 -22.25 15.77 18.59
N GLY A 22 -21.28 16.19 17.77
CA GLY A 22 -20.86 15.48 16.57
C GLY A 22 -19.68 14.54 16.81
N SER A 23 -19.63 13.45 16.05
CA SER A 23 -18.52 12.50 15.94
C SER A 23 -17.51 12.87 14.83
N ASP A 24 -17.68 14.05 14.24
CA ASP A 24 -16.96 14.46 13.04
C ASP A 24 -15.91 15.53 13.36
N LEU A 25 -14.72 15.34 12.82
CA LEU A 25 -13.65 16.32 12.77
C LEU A 25 -13.84 17.21 11.54
N LEU A 26 -13.91 18.53 11.75
CA LEU A 26 -14.02 19.50 10.67
C LEU A 26 -12.73 20.29 10.54
N PHE A 27 -12.04 20.11 9.42
CA PHE A 27 -10.82 20.83 9.06
C PHE A 27 -11.14 21.93 8.05
N ARG A 28 -10.93 23.19 8.44
CA ARG A 28 -11.04 24.33 7.53
C ARG A 28 -9.66 24.85 7.14
N PRO A 29 -9.40 25.18 5.88
CA PRO A 29 -8.14 25.82 5.50
C PRO A 29 -7.92 27.08 6.33
N SER A 30 -6.79 27.16 7.02
CA SER A 30 -6.36 28.32 7.78
C SER A 30 -5.37 29.14 6.94
N ALA A 31 -5.49 30.46 7.01
CA ALA A 31 -4.52 31.38 6.40
C ALA A 31 -3.21 31.45 7.18
N VAL A 32 -3.13 30.79 8.35
CA VAL A 32 -1.96 30.80 9.22
C VAL A 32 -1.09 29.58 8.91
N ALA A 33 0.19 29.82 8.63
CA ALA A 33 1.17 28.76 8.42
C ALA A 33 1.23 27.85 9.66
N ALA A 34 1.27 26.54 9.45
CA ALA A 34 1.40 25.58 10.55
C ALA A 34 2.67 25.89 11.36
N PRO A 35 2.61 25.83 12.70
CA PRO A 35 3.80 26.00 13.51
C PRO A 35 4.85 24.92 13.14
N PRO A 36 6.15 25.27 13.14
CA PRO A 36 7.20 24.33 12.81
C PRO A 36 7.17 23.14 13.77
N ARG A 37 7.17 21.94 13.18
CA ARG A 37 7.03 20.68 13.89
C ARG A 37 8.25 20.43 14.79
N PRO A 38 8.07 20.09 16.08
CA PRO A 38 9.11 19.40 16.83
C PRO A 38 9.35 18.03 16.18
N LEU A 39 10.60 17.62 15.99
CA LEU A 39 10.92 16.26 15.59
C LEU A 39 10.45 15.31 16.71
N ALA A 40 9.34 14.61 16.49
CA ALA A 40 8.87 13.60 17.42
C ALA A 40 9.95 12.51 17.56
N PRO A 41 10.21 11.99 18.77
CA PRO A 41 11.21 10.95 18.97
C PRO A 41 10.80 9.58 18.40
N SER A 42 9.51 9.38 18.11
CA SER A 42 8.94 8.14 17.57
C SER A 42 8.45 8.31 16.12
N PRO A 43 8.59 7.26 15.27
CA PRO A 43 7.95 7.21 13.96
C PRO A 43 6.44 7.43 14.04
N LEU A 44 5.85 8.10 13.04
CA LEU A 44 4.46 8.56 13.10
C LEU A 44 3.47 7.39 13.11
N PHE A 45 3.82 6.28 12.45
CA PHE A 45 3.00 5.07 12.44
C PHE A 45 2.84 4.41 13.81
N TYR A 46 3.78 4.58 14.74
CA TYR A 46 3.62 4.09 16.11
C TYR A 46 2.67 4.96 16.92
N GLU A 47 2.78 6.27 16.76
CA GLU A 47 1.89 7.23 17.41
C GLU A 47 0.45 7.03 16.93
N PHE A 48 0.24 6.99 15.61
CA PHE A 48 -1.06 6.78 15.00
C PHE A 48 -1.66 5.41 15.31
N GLY A 49 -0.85 4.34 15.26
CA GLY A 49 -1.31 2.98 15.56
C GLY A 49 -1.71 2.77 17.02
N ASN A 50 -1.42 3.70 17.93
CA ASN A 50 -1.80 3.58 19.35
C ASN A 50 -3.05 4.39 19.72
N LEU A 51 -3.67 5.10 18.77
CA LEU A 51 -4.89 5.86 19.03
C LEU A 51 -6.04 4.91 19.39
N SER A 52 -6.61 5.08 20.58
CA SER A 52 -7.59 4.16 21.14
C SER A 52 -8.90 4.85 21.53
N ASP A 53 -8.84 6.11 21.92
CA ASP A 53 -10.00 6.91 22.29
C ASP A 53 -10.14 8.20 21.46
N ASP A 54 -11.28 8.87 21.64
CA ASP A 54 -11.68 10.02 20.84
C ASP A 54 -10.81 11.25 21.16
N ASP A 55 -10.33 11.39 22.40
CA ASP A 55 -9.48 12.52 22.82
C ASP A 55 -8.09 12.40 22.19
N GLU A 56 -7.52 11.18 22.13
CA GLU A 56 -6.26 10.89 21.44
C GLU A 56 -6.37 11.20 19.94
N VAL A 57 -7.47 10.80 19.30
CA VAL A 57 -7.73 11.08 17.88
C VAL A 57 -7.80 12.59 17.63
N VAL A 58 -8.54 13.32 18.46
CA VAL A 58 -8.66 14.79 18.35
C VAL A 58 -7.31 15.46 18.54
N ALA A 59 -6.53 15.03 19.54
CA ALA A 59 -5.21 15.58 19.81
C ALA A 59 -4.26 15.35 18.62
N PHE A 60 -4.26 14.14 18.06
CA PHE A 60 -3.46 13.80 16.89
C PHE A 60 -3.89 14.61 15.66
N ALA A 61 -5.19 14.70 15.39
CA ALA A 61 -5.75 15.47 14.29
C ALA A 61 -5.44 16.98 14.39
N ALA A 62 -5.44 17.54 15.59
CA ALA A 62 -5.09 18.94 15.82
C ALA A 62 -3.64 19.26 15.43
N VAL A 63 -2.73 18.28 15.56
CA VAL A 63 -1.31 18.43 15.23
C VAL A 63 -1.04 18.11 13.76
N HIS A 64 -1.70 17.08 13.21
CA HIS A 64 -1.34 16.52 11.91
C HIS A 64 -2.30 16.86 10.78
N GLY A 65 -3.47 17.45 11.07
CA GLY A 65 -4.47 17.79 10.07
C GLY A 65 -5.27 16.57 9.57
N PRO A 66 -5.92 16.68 8.40
CA PRO A 66 -6.82 15.65 7.89
C PRO A 66 -6.09 14.36 7.51
N LEU A 67 -6.63 13.22 7.93
CA LEU A 67 -6.03 11.90 7.72
C LEU A 67 -6.20 11.41 6.28
N PHE A 68 -7.37 11.63 5.69
CA PHE A 68 -7.78 11.12 4.38
C PHE A 68 -7.61 12.14 3.26
N GLY A 69 -7.03 13.31 3.58
CA GLY A 69 -6.76 14.38 2.63
C GLY A 69 -8.06 14.95 2.07
N THR A 70 -8.14 15.15 0.75
CA THR A 70 -9.34 15.74 0.12
C THR A 70 -10.53 14.80 0.02
N ARG A 71 -10.43 13.55 0.48
CA ARG A 71 -11.54 12.56 0.40
C ARG A 71 -12.75 12.98 1.23
N GLY A 72 -12.53 13.66 2.36
CA GLY A 72 -13.58 14.22 3.20
C GLY A 72 -14.08 15.60 2.75
N TRP A 73 -13.69 16.11 1.58
CA TRP A 73 -14.06 17.48 1.19
C TRP A 73 -15.57 17.62 0.98
N VAL A 74 -16.18 18.54 1.74
CA VAL A 74 -17.59 18.92 1.64
C VAL A 74 -17.66 20.33 1.04
N PRO A 75 -18.00 20.47 -0.26
CA PRO A 75 -18.02 21.76 -0.95
C PRO A 75 -18.93 22.80 -0.28
N GLU A 76 -20.04 22.36 0.30
CA GLU A 76 -21.03 23.21 0.96
C GLU A 76 -20.46 23.88 2.22
N ASP A 77 -19.61 23.16 2.96
CA ASP A 77 -18.99 23.64 4.20
C ASP A 77 -17.65 24.35 3.95
N GLY A 78 -17.08 24.18 2.75
CA GLY A 78 -15.71 24.61 2.43
C GLY A 78 -14.68 23.96 3.38
N ALA A 79 -14.95 22.74 3.83
CA ALA A 79 -14.21 22.04 4.87
C ALA A 79 -14.00 20.56 4.51
N ILE A 80 -12.98 19.95 5.10
CA ILE A 80 -12.82 18.51 5.10
C ILE A 80 -13.49 17.96 6.36
N ARG A 81 -14.36 16.97 6.19
CA ARG A 81 -15.08 16.29 7.26
C ARG A 81 -14.61 14.84 7.33
N GLU A 82 -14.14 14.43 8.50
CA GLU A 82 -13.68 13.06 8.75
C GLU A 82 -14.28 12.56 10.06
N SER A 83 -14.80 11.33 10.07
CA SER A 83 -15.38 10.75 11.29
C SER A 83 -14.28 10.27 12.23
N VAL A 84 -14.43 10.51 13.53
CA VAL A 84 -13.56 9.91 14.57
C VAL A 84 -13.57 8.38 14.49
N GLU A 85 -14.70 7.78 14.08
CA GLU A 85 -14.80 6.33 13.88
C GLU A 85 -13.87 5.83 12.76
N ASP A 86 -13.84 6.52 11.61
CA ASP A 86 -12.95 6.19 10.49
C ASP A 86 -11.47 6.28 10.90
N TRP A 87 -11.12 7.29 11.71
CA TRP A 87 -9.78 7.44 12.27
C TRP A 87 -9.40 6.26 13.16
N LYS A 88 -10.31 5.82 14.04
CA LYS A 88 -10.09 4.68 14.93
C LYS A 88 -10.02 3.36 14.17
N GLU A 89 -10.85 3.16 13.13
CA GLU A 89 -10.75 1.98 12.26
C GLU A 89 -9.40 1.93 11.55
N ALA A 90 -8.93 3.06 11.00
CA ALA A 90 -7.62 3.15 10.34
C ALA A 90 -6.44 2.93 11.31
N ALA A 91 -6.51 3.51 12.51
CA ALA A 91 -5.50 3.31 13.57
C ALA A 91 -5.48 1.85 14.04
N SER A 92 -6.65 1.25 14.27
CA SER A 92 -6.82 -0.15 14.64
C SER A 92 -6.22 -1.09 13.60
N ALA A 93 -6.48 -0.86 12.31
CA ALA A 93 -5.90 -1.65 11.24
C ALA A 93 -4.36 -1.60 11.24
N LEU A 94 -3.77 -0.43 11.45
CA LEU A 94 -2.31 -0.30 11.57
C LEU A 94 -1.78 -0.99 12.83
N ASN A 95 -2.47 -0.86 13.97
CA ASN A 95 -2.12 -1.54 15.21
C ASN A 95 -2.07 -3.06 15.03
N HIS A 96 -3.08 -3.64 14.36
CA HIS A 96 -3.12 -5.07 14.08
C HIS A 96 -1.91 -5.51 13.25
N VAL A 97 -1.54 -4.73 12.23
CA VAL A 97 -0.38 -5.03 11.40
C VAL A 97 0.93 -4.86 12.16
N LEU A 98 1.04 -3.89 13.08
CA LEU A 98 2.20 -3.74 13.97
C LEU A 98 2.36 -4.94 14.91
N ARG A 99 1.26 -5.42 15.50
CA ARG A 99 1.24 -6.62 16.35
C ARG A 99 1.62 -7.87 15.55
N LEU A 100 1.11 -7.98 14.32
CA LEU A 100 1.47 -9.06 13.42
C LEU A 100 2.96 -9.04 13.05
N LYS A 101 3.50 -7.86 12.78
CA LYS A 101 4.93 -7.69 12.53
C LYS A 101 5.78 -8.05 13.76
N ALA A 102 5.33 -7.67 14.95
CA ALA A 102 6.00 -8.04 16.20
C ALA A 102 5.98 -9.56 16.41
N PHE A 103 4.90 -10.24 16.01
CA PHE A 103 4.83 -11.70 16.00
C PHE A 103 5.83 -12.31 15.01
N CYS A 104 5.89 -11.84 13.76
CA CYS A 104 6.91 -12.27 12.78
C CYS A 104 8.34 -12.07 13.30
N ASP A 105 8.59 -11.01 14.05
CA ASP A 105 9.92 -10.73 14.66
C ASP A 105 10.22 -11.58 15.91
N GLY A 106 9.30 -12.45 16.34
CA GLY A 106 9.40 -13.20 17.59
C GLY A 106 9.34 -12.33 18.86
N LYS A 107 8.81 -11.10 18.75
CA LYS A 107 8.69 -10.13 19.85
C LYS A 107 7.32 -10.13 20.52
N ALA A 108 6.32 -10.71 19.87
CA ALA A 108 4.96 -10.85 20.38
C ALA A 108 4.52 -12.31 20.37
N GLY A 109 3.63 -12.65 21.30
CA GLY A 109 3.02 -13.96 21.39
C GLY A 109 1.76 -14.09 20.55
N VAL A 110 1.23 -15.31 20.51
CA VAL A 110 0.03 -15.69 19.77
C VAL A 110 -1.23 -14.92 20.20
N GLY A 111 -1.42 -14.76 21.51
CA GLY A 111 -2.54 -14.00 22.05
C GLY A 111 -2.51 -12.53 21.62
N ASP A 112 -1.36 -12.04 21.18
CA ASP A 112 -1.23 -10.69 20.67
C ASP A 112 -1.72 -10.56 19.22
N VAL A 113 -2.07 -11.63 18.50
CA VAL A 113 -2.53 -11.55 17.09
C VAL A 113 -3.86 -12.26 16.82
N SER A 114 -4.36 -13.06 17.77
CA SER A 114 -5.52 -13.95 17.57
C SER A 114 -6.86 -13.25 17.36
N ASP A 115 -7.04 -12.04 17.88
CA ASP A 115 -8.37 -11.41 17.94
C ASP A 115 -8.81 -10.80 16.59
N PHE A 116 -7.91 -10.71 15.62
CA PHE A 116 -8.11 -9.94 14.38
C PHE A 116 -7.68 -10.67 13.11
N MET A 117 -7.03 -11.83 13.25
CA MET A 117 -6.64 -12.68 12.15
C MET A 117 -7.53 -13.92 12.13
N HIS A 118 -8.26 -14.10 11.04
CA HIS A 118 -9.05 -15.31 10.80
C HIS A 118 -8.28 -16.23 9.88
N VAL A 119 -8.13 -17.49 10.28
CA VAL A 119 -7.45 -18.48 9.45
C VAL A 119 -8.35 -19.65 9.17
N VAL A 120 -8.56 -19.88 7.88
CA VAL A 120 -9.39 -20.95 7.36
C VAL A 120 -8.48 -21.99 6.74
N VAL A 121 -8.45 -23.17 7.35
CA VAL A 121 -7.82 -24.36 6.77
C VAL A 121 -8.92 -25.17 6.08
N ALA A 122 -8.80 -25.38 4.77
CA ALA A 122 -9.67 -26.27 4.02
C ALA A 122 -8.89 -27.45 3.47
N MET A 123 -9.47 -28.63 3.57
CA MET A 123 -8.85 -29.90 3.16
C MET A 123 -9.65 -30.50 2.01
N GLY A 124 -8.96 -30.82 0.93
CA GLY A 124 -9.55 -31.39 -0.28
C GLY A 124 -8.94 -32.74 -0.64
N ALA A 125 -9.56 -33.42 -1.61
CA ALA A 125 -9.11 -34.72 -2.10
C ALA A 125 -7.74 -34.70 -2.84
N ARG A 126 -7.06 -33.54 -2.91
CA ARG A 126 -5.79 -33.34 -3.62
C ARG A 126 -4.76 -32.52 -2.81
N GLY A 127 -5.03 -32.21 -1.54
CA GLY A 127 -4.16 -31.37 -0.71
C GLY A 127 -4.95 -30.47 0.24
N PHE A 128 -4.30 -29.41 0.73
CA PHE A 128 -4.90 -28.44 1.65
C PHE A 128 -4.77 -27.00 1.13
N SER A 129 -5.67 -26.14 1.58
CA SER A 129 -5.53 -24.69 1.45
C SER A 129 -5.59 -24.03 2.82
N LEU A 130 -4.67 -23.09 3.04
CA LEU A 130 -4.56 -22.26 4.23
C LEU A 130 -4.84 -20.83 3.83
N THR A 131 -5.94 -20.24 4.30
CA THR A 131 -6.27 -18.83 4.05
C THR A 131 -6.11 -18.05 5.33
N ALA A 132 -5.15 -17.14 5.38
CA ALA A 132 -5.08 -16.13 6.43
C ALA A 132 -5.75 -14.85 5.98
N SER A 133 -6.67 -14.32 6.77
CA SER A 133 -7.33 -13.04 6.50
C SER A 133 -7.28 -12.09 7.68
N CYS A 134 -7.19 -10.80 7.36
CA CYS A 134 -7.22 -9.69 8.31
C CYS A 134 -8.33 -8.73 7.90
N SER A 135 -9.23 -8.43 8.83
CA SER A 135 -10.29 -7.46 8.65
C SER A 135 -9.73 -6.05 8.81
N LEU A 136 -9.91 -5.19 7.80
CA LEU A 136 -9.47 -3.79 7.83
C LEU A 136 -10.53 -2.87 8.46
N PHE A 137 -11.81 -3.19 8.27
CA PHE A 137 -12.95 -2.50 8.89
C PHE A 137 -14.19 -3.40 8.90
N SER A 138 -15.16 -3.11 9.78
CA SER A 138 -16.43 -3.81 9.86
C SER A 138 -17.50 -3.13 8.99
N GLY A 139 -18.40 -3.84 8.33
CA GLY A 139 -19.26 -3.34 7.24
C GLY A 139 -20.44 -2.44 7.61
N ARG A 140 -20.41 -1.63 8.67
CA ARG A 140 -21.63 -0.95 9.19
C ARG A 140 -21.81 0.55 8.84
N SER A 141 -20.74 1.32 8.59
CA SER A 141 -20.76 2.78 8.36
C SER A 141 -19.99 3.22 7.09
N GLU A 142 -20.63 3.86 6.11
CA GLU A 142 -19.88 4.45 4.97
C GLU A 142 -18.95 5.59 5.45
N GLY A 143 -17.75 5.71 4.85
CA GLY A 143 -16.71 6.63 5.36
C GLY A 143 -15.48 6.75 4.46
N ALA A 144 -14.66 7.77 4.72
CA ALA A 144 -13.50 8.14 3.90
C ALA A 144 -12.41 7.06 3.92
N TYR A 145 -12.26 6.35 5.04
CA TYR A 145 -11.36 5.21 5.15
C TYR A 145 -11.78 4.06 4.21
N ARG A 146 -13.08 3.76 4.15
CA ARG A 146 -13.61 2.69 3.31
C ARG A 146 -13.48 3.00 1.83
N ASP A 147 -13.72 4.24 1.43
CA ASP A 147 -13.52 4.69 0.05
C ASP A 147 -12.06 4.53 -0.39
N LEU A 148 -11.12 4.89 0.49
CA LEU A 148 -9.70 4.68 0.25
C LEU A 148 -9.38 3.20 0.05
N VAL A 149 -9.82 2.34 0.96
CA VAL A 149 -9.56 0.89 0.86
C VAL A 149 -10.25 0.27 -0.36
N ARG A 150 -11.51 0.61 -0.66
CA ARG A 150 -12.25 0.13 -1.85
C ARG A 150 -11.60 0.55 -3.16
N SER A 151 -10.99 1.73 -3.20
CA SER A 151 -10.26 2.20 -4.38
C SER A 151 -8.92 1.50 -4.57
N SER A 152 -8.44 0.77 -3.56
CA SER A 152 -7.15 0.09 -3.59
C SER A 152 -7.22 -1.16 -4.47
N HIS A 153 -6.22 -1.32 -5.34
CA HIS A 153 -6.12 -2.48 -6.24
C HIS A 153 -4.99 -3.38 -5.74
N VAL A 154 -5.31 -4.24 -4.77
CA VAL A 154 -4.36 -5.19 -4.20
C VAL A 154 -4.80 -6.60 -4.51
N GLY A 155 -3.95 -7.32 -5.24
CA GLY A 155 -4.21 -8.70 -5.59
C GLY A 155 -3.07 -9.28 -6.41
N GLU A 156 -2.59 -10.44 -6.00
CA GLU A 156 -1.65 -11.26 -6.74
C GLU A 156 -2.09 -12.72 -6.67
N SER A 157 -2.20 -13.37 -7.83
CA SER A 157 -2.27 -14.83 -7.90
C SER A 157 -0.93 -15.33 -8.41
N TYR A 158 -0.22 -16.08 -7.59
CA TYR A 158 1.03 -16.76 -7.93
C TYR A 158 0.79 -18.26 -8.05
N GLN A 159 1.54 -18.88 -8.96
CA GLN A 159 1.59 -20.33 -9.13
C GLN A 159 3.04 -20.78 -9.00
N GLY A 160 3.33 -21.54 -7.95
CA GLY A 160 4.64 -22.07 -7.60
C GLY A 160 5.12 -23.18 -8.51
N ALA A 161 6.45 -23.35 -8.53
CA ALA A 161 7.11 -24.37 -9.33
C ALA A 161 6.76 -25.81 -8.88
N GLY A 162 6.31 -25.99 -7.63
CA GLY A 162 5.86 -27.26 -7.06
C GLY A 162 4.36 -27.53 -7.17
N GLY A 163 3.60 -26.75 -7.94
CA GLY A 163 2.14 -26.86 -8.03
C GLY A 163 1.39 -26.03 -7.00
N GLU A 164 2.07 -25.55 -5.95
CA GLU A 164 1.52 -24.61 -4.97
C GLU A 164 0.91 -23.37 -5.62
N ARG A 165 -0.15 -22.82 -5.04
CA ARG A 165 -0.78 -21.58 -5.52
C ARG A 165 -1.01 -20.65 -4.36
N VAL A 166 -0.47 -19.43 -4.42
CA VAL A 166 -0.84 -18.37 -3.47
C VAL A 166 -1.78 -17.40 -4.15
N VAL A 167 -2.99 -17.28 -3.62
CA VAL A 167 -3.94 -16.25 -4.03
C VAL A 167 -4.03 -15.24 -2.89
N ALA A 168 -3.48 -14.07 -3.12
CA ALA A 168 -3.44 -12.99 -2.17
C ALA A 168 -4.23 -11.80 -2.71
N GLY A 169 -5.05 -11.15 -1.91
CA GLY A 169 -5.80 -9.98 -2.38
C GLY A 169 -6.69 -9.32 -1.35
N LEU A 170 -7.15 -8.15 -1.72
CA LEU A 170 -8.18 -7.40 -1.00
C LEU A 170 -9.55 -7.81 -1.53
N SER A 171 -10.40 -8.32 -0.64
CA SER A 171 -11.82 -8.52 -0.87
C SER A 171 -12.60 -7.45 -0.12
N VAL A 172 -13.55 -6.81 -0.79
CA VAL A 172 -14.49 -5.89 -0.13
C VAL A 172 -15.91 -6.36 -0.40
N ASP A 173 -16.67 -6.55 0.68
CA ASP A 173 -18.05 -7.03 0.65
C ASP A 173 -18.92 -6.24 1.65
N PRO A 174 -20.24 -6.52 1.74
CA PRO A 174 -21.12 -5.81 2.67
C PRO A 174 -20.79 -6.00 4.16
N LEU A 175 -19.97 -7.00 4.52
CA LEU A 175 -19.55 -7.28 5.90
C LEU A 175 -18.24 -6.57 6.26
N GLY A 176 -17.48 -6.08 5.28
CA GLY A 176 -16.26 -5.30 5.51
C GLY A 176 -15.26 -5.39 4.37
N ALA A 177 -14.05 -4.89 4.62
CA ALA A 177 -12.90 -5.20 3.79
C ALA A 177 -11.98 -6.17 4.51
N HIS A 178 -11.55 -7.20 3.77
CA HIS A 178 -10.65 -8.23 4.26
C HIS A 178 -9.49 -8.37 3.28
N VAL A 179 -8.28 -8.32 3.83
CA VAL A 179 -7.10 -8.77 3.11
C VAL A 179 -6.94 -10.25 3.39
N ALA A 180 -6.83 -11.07 2.36
CA ALA A 180 -6.61 -12.50 2.50
C ALA A 180 -5.40 -12.98 1.69
N ALA A 181 -4.65 -13.91 2.25
CA ALA A 181 -3.61 -14.69 1.59
C ALA A 181 -3.94 -16.17 1.73
N THR A 182 -4.25 -16.82 0.61
CA THR A 182 -4.53 -18.25 0.53
C THR A 182 -3.33 -18.97 -0.06
N TYR A 183 -2.73 -19.88 0.70
CA TYR A 183 -1.72 -20.84 0.26
C TYR A 183 -2.39 -22.18 -0.04
N GLU A 184 -2.34 -22.62 -1.29
CA GLU A 184 -2.78 -23.96 -1.70
C GLU A 184 -1.54 -24.82 -1.93
N THR A 185 -1.49 -26.01 -1.32
CA THR A 185 -0.48 -27.02 -1.66
C THR A 185 -1.17 -28.25 -2.24
N PHE A 186 -0.50 -28.88 -3.20
CA PHE A 186 -0.92 -30.16 -3.77
C PHE A 186 0.11 -31.19 -3.32
N ASP A 187 -0.35 -32.35 -2.87
CA ASP A 187 0.46 -33.49 -2.38
C ASP A 187 0.97 -33.45 -0.92
N TYR A 188 0.54 -32.50 -0.08
CA TYR A 188 0.73 -32.57 1.38
C TYR A 188 -0.59 -32.84 2.11
N TYR A 189 -0.62 -33.89 2.95
CA TYR A 189 -1.76 -34.21 3.81
C TYR A 189 -1.31 -34.09 5.28
N PRO A 190 -1.77 -33.07 6.03
CA PRO A 190 -1.63 -33.10 7.48
C PRO A 190 -2.35 -34.33 8.06
N ALA A 191 -1.85 -34.84 9.19
CA ALA A 191 -2.40 -36.01 9.83
C ALA A 191 -3.78 -35.73 10.45
N SER A 192 -4.84 -35.97 9.68
CA SER A 192 -6.26 -35.99 10.09
C SER A 192 -6.78 -34.71 10.78
N PRO A 193 -7.43 -33.80 10.04
CA PRO A 193 -8.11 -32.64 10.61
C PRO A 193 -9.38 -33.05 11.34
N GLN A 194 -9.60 -32.51 12.55
CA GLN A 194 -10.92 -32.53 13.17
C GLN A 194 -11.70 -31.32 12.64
N SER A 195 -12.71 -31.57 11.80
CA SER A 195 -13.53 -30.51 11.21
C SER A 195 -14.41 -29.80 12.25
N GLY A 196 -14.54 -28.46 12.12
CA GLY A 196 -15.71 -27.73 12.61
C GLY A 196 -15.59 -26.97 13.94
N GLN A 197 -14.40 -26.58 14.40
CA GLN A 197 -14.25 -25.67 15.55
C GLN A 197 -13.57 -24.36 15.16
N ASP A 198 -14.13 -23.24 15.63
CA ASP A 198 -13.42 -21.97 15.76
C ASP A 198 -12.24 -22.20 16.73
N ARG A 199 -11.03 -22.29 16.19
CA ARG A 199 -9.80 -22.43 16.96
C ARG A 199 -8.98 -21.15 16.78
N SER A 200 -8.17 -20.81 17.78
CA SER A 200 -7.23 -19.71 17.60
C SER A 200 -6.33 -19.99 16.39
N PHE A 201 -5.93 -18.93 15.66
CA PHE A 201 -5.03 -18.99 14.49
C PHE A 201 -3.91 -20.03 14.62
N ILE A 202 -3.32 -20.11 15.81
CA ILE A 202 -2.16 -20.94 16.10
C ILE A 202 -2.55 -22.33 16.60
N ASP A 203 -3.69 -22.53 17.26
CA ASP A 203 -4.16 -23.89 17.56
C ASP A 203 -4.43 -24.65 16.27
N ALA A 204 -4.95 -23.98 15.24
CA ALA A 204 -5.10 -24.56 13.91
C ALA A 204 -3.73 -24.87 13.24
N LEU A 205 -2.77 -23.95 13.32
CA LEU A 205 -1.45 -24.14 12.70
C LEU A 205 -0.56 -25.16 13.43
N ALA A 206 -0.56 -25.14 14.76
CA ALA A 206 0.27 -25.97 15.61
C ALA A 206 -0.28 -27.39 15.80
N SER A 207 -1.61 -27.59 15.77
CA SER A 207 -2.21 -28.93 15.96
C SER A 207 -2.24 -29.78 14.69
N GLU A 208 -2.21 -29.17 13.51
CA GLU A 208 -2.33 -29.87 12.21
C GLU A 208 -0.96 -30.30 11.63
N GLY A 209 0.16 -30.01 12.32
CA GLY A 209 1.49 -30.40 11.83
C GLY A 209 1.94 -29.64 10.58
N PHE A 210 1.52 -28.38 10.45
CA PHE A 210 2.04 -27.49 9.42
C PHE A 210 3.49 -27.09 9.76
N PRO A 211 4.42 -27.04 8.79
CA PRO A 211 5.74 -26.48 9.03
C PRO A 211 5.62 -25.01 9.49
N GLY A 212 6.43 -24.65 10.51
CA GLY A 212 6.32 -23.38 11.23
C GLY A 212 6.63 -22.14 10.38
N ASP A 213 7.23 -22.32 9.22
CA ASP A 213 7.50 -21.29 8.22
C ASP A 213 6.22 -20.74 7.56
N MET A 214 5.19 -21.57 7.33
CA MET A 214 3.98 -21.13 6.64
C MET A 214 3.15 -20.10 7.41
N ALA A 215 3.12 -20.19 8.73
CA ALA A 215 2.43 -19.21 9.58
C ALA A 215 3.07 -17.83 9.46
N GLU A 216 4.40 -17.80 9.49
CA GLU A 216 5.22 -16.60 9.34
C GLU A 216 5.07 -16.03 7.92
N GLU A 217 5.10 -16.87 6.88
CA GLU A 217 4.86 -16.46 5.49
C GLU A 217 3.46 -15.86 5.28
N CYS A 218 2.41 -16.47 5.86
CA CYS A 218 1.06 -15.92 5.83
C CYS A 218 0.98 -14.55 6.52
N ALA A 219 1.62 -14.44 7.69
CA ALA A 219 1.69 -13.18 8.43
C ALA A 219 2.41 -12.09 7.62
N HIS A 220 3.55 -12.41 7.01
CA HIS A 220 4.27 -11.50 6.11
C HIS A 220 3.43 -11.10 4.90
N ALA A 221 2.70 -12.05 4.29
CA ALA A 221 1.81 -11.76 3.16
C ALA A 221 0.71 -10.77 3.57
N VAL A 222 0.09 -10.96 4.74
CA VAL A 222 -0.93 -10.02 5.26
C VAL A 222 -0.33 -8.64 5.52
N VAL A 223 0.81 -8.53 6.21
CA VAL A 223 1.51 -7.25 6.44
C VAL A 223 1.77 -6.52 5.11
N ARG A 224 2.24 -7.27 4.11
CA ARG A 224 2.55 -6.74 2.77
C ARG A 224 1.31 -6.24 2.06
N LEU A 225 0.23 -7.02 2.03
CA LEU A 225 -1.02 -6.66 1.36
C LEU A 225 -1.69 -5.46 2.03
N CYS A 226 -1.71 -5.40 3.36
CA CYS A 226 -2.19 -4.23 4.10
C CYS A 226 -1.37 -2.99 3.76
N THR A 227 -0.04 -3.10 3.74
CA THR A 227 0.84 -2.00 3.32
C THR A 227 0.52 -1.56 1.89
N MET A 228 0.30 -2.51 0.98
CA MET A 228 0.02 -2.18 -0.41
C MET A 228 -1.37 -1.54 -0.63
N ALA A 229 -2.36 -1.89 0.19
CA ALA A 229 -3.67 -1.26 0.12
C ALA A 229 -3.56 0.23 0.45
N HIS A 230 -2.88 0.55 1.54
CA HIS A 230 -2.81 1.92 2.04
C HIS A 230 -1.76 2.80 1.36
N THR A 231 -0.79 2.21 0.65
CA THR A 231 0.22 2.97 -0.12
C THR A 231 -0.16 3.15 -1.59
N SER A 232 -1.39 2.76 -1.98
CA SER A 232 -1.84 2.77 -3.36
C SER A 232 -1.87 4.18 -4.01
N ASP A 233 -1.97 5.22 -3.18
CA ASP A 233 -1.96 6.65 -3.54
C ASP A 233 -0.61 7.35 -3.32
N VAL A 234 0.42 6.61 -2.91
CA VAL A 234 1.77 7.17 -2.77
C VAL A 234 2.46 7.14 -4.13
N ARG A 235 2.95 8.31 -4.56
CA ARG A 235 3.73 8.45 -5.80
C ARG A 235 5.05 9.13 -5.51
N PHE A 236 6.11 8.72 -6.18
CA PHE A 236 7.38 9.42 -6.15
C PHE A 236 7.47 10.40 -7.31
N GLY A 237 7.91 11.61 -7.00
CA GLY A 237 8.05 12.69 -7.96
C GLY A 237 9.04 13.74 -7.45
N PHE A 238 9.26 14.76 -8.28
CA PHE A 238 10.03 15.93 -7.87
C PHE A 238 9.08 16.98 -7.29
N VAL A 239 9.33 17.39 -6.05
CA VAL A 239 8.68 18.53 -5.39
C VAL A 239 9.79 19.48 -4.96
N ASP A 240 9.72 20.74 -5.41
CA ASP A 240 10.74 21.77 -5.15
C ASP A 240 12.18 21.33 -5.46
N GLY A 241 12.33 20.55 -6.53
CA GLY A 241 13.64 20.04 -6.98
C GLY A 241 14.18 18.84 -6.20
N VAL A 242 13.48 18.37 -5.17
CA VAL A 242 13.83 17.16 -4.41
C VAL A 242 12.96 15.99 -4.88
N TYR A 243 13.60 14.86 -5.21
CA TYR A 243 12.88 13.64 -5.53
C TYR A 243 12.47 12.92 -4.24
N GLY A 244 11.17 12.71 -4.04
CA GLY A 244 10.65 12.11 -2.82
C GLY A 244 9.22 11.62 -2.96
N PRO A 245 8.65 11.05 -1.88
CA PRO A 245 7.26 10.65 -1.84
C PRO A 245 6.36 11.89 -1.88
N VAL A 246 5.36 11.82 -2.74
CA VAL A 246 4.22 12.73 -2.87
C VAL A 246 3.01 11.94 -2.41
N VAL A 247 2.41 12.39 -1.31
CA VAL A 247 1.29 11.71 -0.66
C VAL A 247 0.03 12.56 -0.81
N GLU A 248 -1.06 11.94 -1.23
CA GLU A 248 -2.37 12.62 -1.37
C GLU A 248 -3.12 12.75 -0.04
N CYS A 249 -2.74 11.95 0.96
CA CYS A 249 -3.30 12.00 2.31
C CYS A 249 -2.28 11.55 3.35
N LEU A 250 -2.48 11.98 4.60
CA LEU A 250 -1.60 11.66 5.73
C LEU A 250 -1.53 10.14 5.98
N LEU A 251 -2.66 9.44 5.88
CA LEU A 251 -2.71 7.99 6.09
C LEU A 251 -1.77 7.24 5.15
N ALA A 252 -1.76 7.60 3.86
CA ALA A 252 -0.87 6.99 2.89
C ALA A 252 0.61 7.25 3.22
N GLY A 253 0.94 8.42 3.77
CA GLY A 253 2.27 8.75 4.27
C GLY A 253 2.67 7.91 5.49
N ILE A 254 1.76 7.73 6.45
CA ILE A 254 1.96 6.88 7.63
C ILE A 254 2.25 5.43 7.22
N TRP A 255 1.43 4.88 6.32
CA TRP A 255 1.62 3.52 5.82
C TRP A 255 2.86 3.36 4.96
N HIS A 256 3.29 4.41 4.25
CA HIS A 256 4.56 4.40 3.54
C HIS A 256 5.74 4.35 4.50
N GLU A 257 5.75 5.17 5.56
CA GLU A 257 6.78 5.13 6.61
C GLU A 257 6.84 3.76 7.28
N PHE A 258 5.68 3.18 7.63
CA PHE A 258 5.58 1.81 8.14
C PHE A 258 6.18 0.80 7.14
N GLY A 259 5.77 0.87 5.88
CA GLY A 259 6.25 -0.02 4.83
C GLY A 259 7.76 0.04 4.65
N GLN A 260 8.36 1.24 4.72
CA GLN A 260 9.81 1.41 4.63
C GLN A 260 10.54 0.75 5.80
N ALA A 261 9.97 0.80 7.01
CA ALA A 261 10.56 0.19 8.20
C ALA A 261 10.40 -1.33 8.24
N TYR A 262 9.29 -1.87 7.71
CA TYR A 262 8.85 -3.24 8.06
C TYR A 262 8.44 -4.15 6.92
N SER A 263 8.44 -3.70 5.66
CA SER A 263 8.06 -4.56 4.52
C SER A 263 9.20 -5.43 3.95
N HIS A 264 10.37 -5.50 4.60
CA HIS A 264 11.50 -6.35 4.17
C HIS A 264 11.89 -6.16 2.68
N GLU A 265 12.04 -4.91 2.22
CA GLU A 265 12.35 -4.56 0.82
C GLU A 265 11.27 -4.98 -0.20
N ALA A 266 10.11 -5.45 0.26
CA ALA A 266 9.01 -5.85 -0.62
C ALA A 266 8.34 -4.66 -1.30
N ILE A 267 8.47 -3.44 -0.76
CA ILE A 267 8.00 -2.24 -1.45
C ILE A 267 9.12 -1.58 -2.23
N GLY A 268 8.81 -1.20 -3.47
CA GLY A 268 9.67 -0.32 -4.24
C GLY A 268 8.85 0.61 -5.12
N VAL A 269 9.53 1.34 -6.00
CA VAL A 269 8.95 2.45 -6.76
C VAL A 269 9.00 2.13 -8.24
N CYS A 270 7.86 2.23 -8.92
CA CYS A 270 7.81 2.03 -10.36
C CYS A 270 8.64 3.10 -11.08
N LYS A 271 9.64 2.67 -11.86
CA LYS A 271 10.53 3.57 -12.62
C LYS A 271 9.85 4.40 -13.72
N GLU A 272 8.60 4.08 -14.07
CA GLU A 272 7.84 4.80 -15.10
C GLU A 272 6.81 5.78 -14.53
N CYS A 273 6.05 5.37 -13.51
CA CYS A 273 4.94 6.19 -12.98
C CYS A 273 5.11 6.63 -11.53
N GLY A 274 6.23 6.27 -10.87
CA GLY A 274 6.51 6.65 -9.49
C GLY A 274 5.63 5.97 -8.44
N ARG A 275 4.66 5.12 -8.82
CA ARG A 275 3.78 4.44 -7.86
C ARG A 275 4.58 3.47 -6.98
N VAL A 276 4.28 3.45 -5.68
CA VAL A 276 4.71 2.37 -4.80
C VAL A 276 4.11 1.05 -5.29
N MET A 277 4.91 -0.01 -5.30
CA MET A 277 4.53 -1.32 -5.80
C MET A 277 5.24 -2.42 -5.03
N ASP A 278 4.65 -3.60 -5.10
CA ASP A 278 5.30 -4.82 -4.70
C ASP A 278 6.46 -5.16 -5.64
N CYS A 279 7.65 -5.30 -5.06
CA CYS A 279 8.89 -5.64 -5.71
C CYS A 279 9.26 -7.11 -5.59
N THR A 280 8.54 -7.88 -4.77
CA THR A 280 8.76 -9.33 -4.68
C THR A 280 8.33 -9.99 -6.00
N ASN A 281 9.15 -10.93 -6.49
CA ASN A 281 8.74 -11.80 -7.58
C ASN A 281 9.33 -13.20 -7.43
N GLU A 282 8.77 -14.14 -8.19
CA GLU A 282 9.09 -15.57 -8.24
C GLU A 282 10.58 -15.92 -8.43
N ARG A 283 11.43 -14.95 -8.80
CA ARG A 283 12.83 -15.20 -9.17
C ARG A 283 13.84 -14.45 -8.31
N GLY A 284 13.39 -13.85 -7.20
CA GLY A 284 14.24 -13.03 -6.34
C GLY A 284 14.80 -11.77 -7.04
N LYS A 285 14.19 -11.35 -8.16
CA LYS A 285 14.59 -10.12 -8.87
C LYS A 285 13.65 -8.99 -8.50
N GLN A 286 14.15 -7.85 -8.08
CA GLN A 286 13.27 -6.70 -7.86
C GLN A 286 12.52 -6.30 -9.15
N LYS A 287 11.21 -6.14 -9.04
CA LYS A 287 10.36 -5.62 -10.13
C LYS A 287 10.69 -4.15 -10.36
N ASP A 288 10.84 -3.74 -11.63
CA ASP A 288 11.09 -2.34 -12.00
C ASP A 288 9.82 -1.53 -12.34
N TYR A 289 8.73 -2.24 -12.68
CA TYR A 289 7.51 -1.62 -13.21
C TYR A 289 6.26 -2.28 -12.63
N CYS A 290 5.29 -1.48 -12.18
CA CYS A 290 4.09 -1.97 -11.51
C CYS A 290 3.16 -2.77 -12.45
N SER A 291 3.24 -2.52 -13.77
CA SER A 291 2.39 -3.17 -14.77
C SER A 291 3.12 -3.39 -16.09
N LYS A 292 2.58 -4.29 -16.92
CA LYS A 292 3.01 -4.47 -18.32
C LYS A 292 2.87 -3.17 -19.10
N ALA A 293 1.80 -2.41 -18.89
CA ALA A 293 1.60 -1.11 -19.51
C ALA A 293 2.71 -0.10 -19.14
N CYS A 294 3.14 -0.03 -17.88
CA CYS A 294 4.28 0.81 -17.48
C CYS A 294 5.59 0.35 -18.14
N ARG A 295 5.84 -0.97 -18.18
CA ARG A 295 7.02 -1.54 -18.83
C ARG A 295 7.06 -1.20 -20.32
N ASP A 296 5.93 -1.34 -21.01
CA ASP A 296 5.80 -1.05 -22.44
C ASP A 296 5.92 0.45 -22.72
N ARG A 297 5.36 1.32 -21.86
CA ARG A 297 5.58 2.78 -21.95
C ARG A 297 7.04 3.15 -21.79
N ALA A 298 7.72 2.63 -20.77
CA ALA A 298 9.15 2.87 -20.56
C ALA A 298 10.00 2.37 -21.73
N ARG A 299 9.67 1.18 -22.27
CA ARG A 299 10.31 0.63 -23.46
C ARG A 299 10.08 1.51 -24.69
N ASN A 300 8.86 1.97 -24.90
CA ASN A 300 8.50 2.83 -26.03
C ASN A 300 9.18 4.21 -25.94
N LYS A 301 9.23 4.83 -24.75
CA LYS A 301 9.99 6.07 -24.51
C LYS A 301 11.47 5.90 -24.85
N ARG A 302 12.10 4.81 -24.38
CA ARG A 302 13.50 4.48 -24.68
C ARG A 302 13.76 4.27 -26.17
N ASN A 303 12.81 3.67 -26.87
CA ASN A 303 12.93 3.35 -28.29
C ASN A 303 12.45 4.46 -29.22
N ALA A 304 11.71 5.47 -28.73
CA ALA A 304 11.16 6.55 -29.55
C ALA A 304 12.25 7.33 -30.30
N PRO A 305 13.40 7.70 -29.70
CA PRO A 305 14.53 8.29 -30.43
C PRO A 305 15.04 7.38 -31.56
N LYS A 306 15.22 6.08 -31.30
CA LYS A 306 15.66 5.10 -32.31
C LYS A 306 14.65 4.95 -33.46
N MET A 307 13.36 4.97 -33.16
CA MET A 307 12.29 4.90 -34.17
C MET A 307 12.20 6.18 -35.01
N LYS A 308 12.33 7.35 -34.37
CA LYS A 308 12.39 8.65 -35.05
C LYS A 308 13.59 8.69 -36.00
N LEU A 309 14.76 8.25 -35.54
CA LEU A 309 15.99 8.15 -36.33
C LEU A 309 15.79 7.31 -37.59
N ARG A 310 15.26 6.08 -37.45
CA ARG A 310 15.00 5.18 -38.58
C ARG A 310 14.05 5.79 -39.61
N ARG A 311 12.98 6.47 -39.16
CA ARG A 311 12.03 7.17 -40.05
C ARG A 311 12.69 8.32 -40.80
N ARG A 312 13.55 9.10 -40.14
CA ARG A 312 14.28 10.21 -40.77
C ARG A 312 15.28 9.73 -41.82
N MET A 313 16.04 8.67 -41.51
CA MET A 313 16.94 8.05 -42.49
C MET A 313 16.17 7.46 -43.67
N ALA A 314 15.03 6.80 -43.44
CA ALA A 314 14.17 6.29 -44.50
C ALA A 314 13.57 7.41 -45.38
N ALA A 315 13.43 8.63 -44.84
CA ALA A 315 13.00 9.82 -45.57
C ALA A 315 14.15 10.53 -46.32
N GLY A 316 15.36 9.96 -46.35
CA GLY A 316 16.50 10.47 -47.10
C GLY A 316 17.41 11.45 -46.36
N MET A 317 17.22 11.67 -45.06
CA MET A 317 18.15 12.48 -44.26
C MET A 317 19.49 11.77 -44.08
N THR A 318 20.57 12.55 -43.98
CA THR A 318 21.89 12.01 -43.58
C THR A 318 21.85 11.48 -42.16
N VAL A 319 22.80 10.60 -41.81
CA VAL A 319 22.88 9.99 -40.46
C VAL A 319 23.01 11.07 -39.39
N GLU A 320 23.81 12.10 -39.64
CA GLU A 320 24.07 13.18 -38.69
C GLU A 320 22.84 14.08 -38.48
N GLU A 321 22.11 14.42 -39.55
CA GLU A 321 20.87 15.19 -39.47
C GLU A 321 19.77 14.42 -38.75
N ALA A 322 19.62 13.13 -39.09
CA ALA A 322 18.64 12.25 -38.47
C ALA A 322 18.93 12.02 -36.97
N ALA A 323 20.20 11.87 -36.60
CA ALA A 323 20.63 11.71 -35.20
C ALA A 323 20.38 12.98 -34.37
N ARG A 324 20.72 14.15 -34.92
CA ARG A 324 20.48 15.46 -34.28
C ARG A 324 18.99 15.71 -34.05
N ASP A 325 18.13 15.50 -35.05
CA ASP A 325 16.68 15.66 -34.91
C ASP A 325 16.08 14.64 -33.92
N SER A 326 16.65 13.43 -33.85
CA SER A 326 16.11 12.35 -33.02
C SER A 326 16.64 12.34 -31.60
N GLY A 327 17.62 13.19 -31.26
CA GLY A 327 18.28 13.21 -29.95
C GLY A 327 19.10 11.95 -29.66
N VAL A 328 19.56 11.24 -30.70
CA VAL A 328 20.41 10.06 -30.56
C VAL A 328 21.88 10.51 -30.60
N PRO A 329 22.70 10.15 -29.60
CA PRO A 329 24.11 10.55 -29.58
C PRO A 329 24.90 9.89 -30.71
N ILE A 330 25.82 10.66 -31.29
CA ILE A 330 26.83 10.21 -32.26
C ILE A 330 28.23 10.43 -31.68
N ASP A 331 29.15 9.52 -31.98
CA ASP A 331 30.56 9.67 -31.60
C ASP A 331 31.30 10.65 -32.51
N GLU A 332 32.57 10.91 -32.20
CA GLU A 332 33.44 11.79 -32.98
C GLU A 332 33.67 11.30 -34.42
N ALA A 333 33.50 9.99 -34.66
CA ALA A 333 33.53 9.38 -35.98
C ALA A 333 32.15 9.38 -36.69
N LYS A 334 31.17 10.11 -36.13
CA LYS A 334 29.78 10.25 -36.62
C LYS A 334 29.01 8.93 -36.66
N ARG A 335 29.40 7.96 -35.83
CA ARG A 335 28.70 6.69 -35.68
C ARG A 335 27.69 6.80 -34.55
N LEU A 336 26.57 6.11 -34.70
CA LEU A 336 25.52 6.06 -33.69
C LEU A 336 26.03 5.32 -32.44
N VAL A 337 25.88 5.92 -31.26
CA VAL A 337 26.29 5.32 -29.98
C VAL A 337 25.08 4.65 -29.33
N GLY A 338 25.23 3.40 -28.88
CA GLY A 338 24.19 2.68 -28.13
C GLY A 338 22.98 2.21 -28.98
N VAL A 339 23.17 2.01 -30.29
CA VAL A 339 22.13 1.59 -31.24
C VAL A 339 22.13 0.09 -31.55
N GLU A 340 22.89 -0.71 -30.79
CA GLU A 340 22.69 -2.17 -30.71
C GLU A 340 21.26 -2.54 -30.27
#